data_AF-A0A0F9NFT5-F1
#
_entry.id   AF-A0A0F9NFT5-F1
#
_cell.length_a   1.000
_cell.length_b   1.000
_cell.length_c   1.000
_cell.angle_alpha   90.00
_cell.angle_beta   90.00
_cell.angle_gamma   90.00
#
_symmetry.space_group_name_H-M   'P 1'
#
loop_
_entity.id
_entity.type
_entity.pdbx_description
1 polymer ?
#
loop_
_entity_poly.entity_id
_entity_poly.type
_entity_poly.pdbx_seq_one_letter_code
_entity_poly.pdbx_strand_id
1 'polypeptide(L)'
;MTLTTTINRNDYVATSAQTVFAYAFRILADADLDVYVEGVLKTLTTDYTVSGAGDAGGGNVTFTSGVTLDEAVAIIRGVAQTQDTDYTASGPFTANDHETALDKNMMISQDIDEKLARAVKFIVSSTLSAIAAPEGSSASDRKGKIWGWDNTNGTALALFASTVVDAVSVIATKGDIVQGNASGAAAKLAIGANGSLLEVVSGLLAYVTAPTIADFTNGNHDHSNAANAGSIAGILTAPVNYRSGLNCKQASTVIITVEAGVIDVDGTTVTKTADTTLNLTTATDWVDDTSDQAVSTYGYIYINAAGKIEIDDVEADESDTSGNTSGILRYNDTGTDTTDRRMIGWFFMNSTGSGELFDYEVGNLKDGDIANAVTRTDSTNDTIDDTVYGTDLTNTTIHFYSSGRGIVEINCLIKFSNVNTAGREVRARINDGAGIATSEASIIVHATGGNFSITPVHSEVYAQGTTTFFVASVVNAGNATVADKTISITEN
;
A
#
# COMPACT_ATOMS: atom_id res chain seq x y z
N MET A 1 -67.69 -50.08 36.06
CA MET A 1 -66.32 -50.59 36.18
C MET A 1 -65.42 -49.39 36.07
N THR A 2 -64.75 -48.99 37.15
CA THR A 2 -64.12 -47.67 37.26
C THR A 2 -62.81 -47.59 36.47
N LEU A 3 -62.53 -46.44 35.86
CA LEU A 3 -61.24 -46.14 35.25
C LEU A 3 -60.13 -46.01 36.33
N THR A 4 -59.18 -46.93 36.34
CA THR A 4 -58.12 -47.01 37.37
C THR A 4 -56.71 -46.75 36.85
N THR A 5 -56.53 -46.67 35.52
CA THR A 5 -55.24 -46.42 34.88
C THR A 5 -55.12 -44.97 34.45
N THR A 6 -53.90 -44.44 34.44
CA THR A 6 -53.55 -43.15 33.83
C THR A 6 -53.00 -43.31 32.41
N ILE A 7 -52.79 -44.54 31.95
CA ILE A 7 -52.34 -44.83 30.59
C ILE A 7 -53.49 -44.54 29.63
N ASN A 8 -53.23 -43.70 28.62
CA ASN A 8 -54.13 -43.42 27.50
C ASN A 8 -53.40 -43.39 26.15
N ARG A 9 -52.15 -43.88 26.13
CA ARG A 9 -51.28 -43.91 24.96
C ARG A 9 -50.34 -45.11 24.99
N ASN A 10 -50.11 -45.69 23.82
CA ASN A 10 -49.05 -46.65 23.57
C ASN A 10 -48.29 -46.25 22.30
N ASP A 11 -46.97 -46.24 22.36
CA ASP A 11 -46.09 -45.96 21.22
C ASP A 11 -45.25 -47.20 20.91
N TYR A 12 -45.05 -47.48 19.62
CA TYR A 12 -44.32 -48.64 19.11
C TYR A 12 -43.37 -48.22 17.99
N VAL A 13 -42.31 -49.00 17.80
CA VAL A 13 -41.52 -49.02 16.58
C VAL A 13 -41.82 -50.35 15.90
N ALA A 14 -42.35 -50.29 14.67
CA ALA A 14 -42.84 -51.45 13.97
C ALA A 14 -41.69 -52.39 13.56
N THR A 15 -41.92 -53.69 13.72
CA THR A 15 -41.11 -54.71 13.06
C THR A 15 -41.59 -54.91 11.62
N SER A 16 -40.75 -55.51 10.77
CA SER A 16 -41.06 -55.68 9.35
C SER A 16 -42.40 -56.41 9.13
N ALA A 17 -43.33 -55.73 8.46
CA ALA A 17 -44.67 -56.22 8.12
C ALA A 17 -45.54 -56.57 9.34
N GLN A 18 -45.30 -55.94 10.50
CA GLN A 18 -46.16 -56.11 11.68
C GLN A 18 -47.55 -55.51 11.44
N THR A 19 -48.60 -56.29 11.73
CA THR A 19 -49.99 -55.88 11.54
C THR A 19 -50.73 -55.62 12.84
N VAL A 20 -50.33 -56.25 13.95
CA VAL A 20 -51.04 -56.18 15.24
C VAL A 20 -50.22 -55.40 16.27
N PHE A 21 -50.88 -54.43 16.90
CA PHE A 21 -50.35 -53.60 17.97
C PHE A 21 -51.36 -53.61 19.12
N ALA A 22 -50.90 -53.85 20.34
CA ALA A 22 -51.79 -53.82 21.51
C ALA A 22 -52.01 -52.37 21.98
N TYR A 23 -53.09 -52.14 22.71
CA TYR A 23 -53.25 -50.94 23.54
C TYR A 23 -53.68 -51.39 24.94
N ALA A 24 -53.11 -50.78 25.97
CA ALA A 24 -53.19 -51.28 27.35
C ALA A 24 -54.16 -50.46 28.21
N PHE A 25 -55.20 -49.89 27.59
CA PHE A 25 -56.10 -48.96 28.25
C PHE A 25 -57.53 -49.07 27.69
N ARG A 26 -58.53 -48.76 28.53
CA ARG A 26 -59.94 -48.86 28.12
C ARG A 26 -60.31 -47.77 27.10
N ILE A 27 -61.16 -48.15 26.15
CA ILE A 27 -61.92 -47.27 25.24
C ILE A 27 -63.41 -47.64 25.36
N LEU A 28 -64.35 -46.71 25.08
CA LEU A 28 -65.79 -47.00 25.19
C LEU A 28 -66.36 -47.55 23.88
N ALA A 29 -65.86 -47.04 22.75
CA ALA A 29 -66.13 -47.53 21.42
C ALA A 29 -64.83 -47.63 20.60
N ASP A 30 -64.84 -48.42 19.53
CA ASP A 30 -63.69 -48.55 18.61
C ASP A 30 -63.24 -47.20 18.02
N ALA A 31 -64.16 -46.24 17.92
CA ALA A 31 -63.91 -44.90 17.41
C ALA A 31 -63.24 -43.95 18.41
N ASP A 32 -63.10 -44.31 19.69
CA ASP A 32 -62.46 -43.47 20.71
C ASP A 32 -60.92 -43.61 20.71
N LEU A 33 -60.34 -43.87 19.54
CA LEU A 33 -58.94 -44.21 19.39
C LEU A 33 -58.38 -43.60 18.10
N ASP A 34 -57.33 -42.80 18.24
CA ASP A 34 -56.58 -42.21 17.13
C ASP A 34 -55.30 -43.03 16.91
N VAL A 35 -55.09 -43.50 15.68
CA VAL A 35 -53.90 -44.28 15.29
C VAL A 35 -53.08 -43.48 14.28
N TYR A 36 -51.80 -43.31 14.56
CA TYR A 36 -50.85 -42.65 13.68
C TYR A 36 -49.73 -43.60 13.27
N VAL A 37 -49.29 -43.49 12.01
CA VAL A 37 -48.03 -44.09 11.53
C VAL A 37 -47.19 -42.97 10.93
N GLU A 38 -45.96 -42.79 11.41
CA GLU A 38 -45.08 -41.67 11.02
C GLU A 38 -45.78 -40.30 11.12
N GLY A 39 -46.60 -40.13 12.16
CA GLY A 39 -47.37 -38.90 12.40
C GLY A 39 -48.59 -38.70 11.49
N VAL A 40 -48.87 -39.62 10.57
CA VAL A 40 -50.05 -39.57 9.69
C VAL A 40 -51.22 -40.32 10.33
N LEU A 41 -52.35 -39.62 10.52
CA LEU A 41 -53.59 -40.21 11.06
C LEU A 41 -54.13 -41.27 10.10
N LYS A 42 -54.50 -42.42 10.65
CA LYS A 42 -55.10 -43.55 9.94
C LYS A 42 -56.60 -43.60 10.19
N THR A 43 -57.33 -44.18 9.24
CA THR A 43 -58.79 -44.23 9.24
C THR A 43 -59.27 -45.59 9.73
N LEU A 44 -60.07 -45.63 10.79
CA LEU A 44 -60.74 -46.83 11.28
C LEU A 44 -61.58 -47.49 10.16
N THR A 45 -61.59 -48.82 10.11
CA THR A 45 -62.21 -49.70 9.09
C THR A 45 -61.57 -49.68 7.69
N THR A 46 -60.79 -48.65 7.34
CA THR A 46 -60.07 -48.58 6.07
C THR A 46 -58.61 -49.03 6.23
N ASP A 47 -57.90 -48.39 7.15
CA ASP A 47 -56.48 -48.65 7.39
C ASP A 47 -56.25 -49.67 8.50
N TYR A 48 -57.16 -49.73 9.48
CA TYR A 48 -57.08 -50.64 10.62
C TYR A 48 -58.44 -50.99 11.22
N THR A 49 -58.50 -52.05 12.02
CA THR A 49 -59.63 -52.43 12.87
C THR A 49 -59.23 -52.43 14.34
N VAL A 50 -60.19 -52.27 15.24
CA VAL A 50 -59.99 -52.28 16.69
C VAL A 50 -60.75 -53.45 17.31
N SER A 51 -60.21 -54.01 18.39
CA SER A 51 -60.88 -54.98 19.24
C SER A 51 -60.61 -54.66 20.70
N GLY A 52 -61.52 -55.02 21.60
CA GLY A 52 -61.37 -54.77 23.04
C GLY A 52 -61.99 -53.45 23.52
N ALA A 53 -62.98 -52.92 22.79
CA ALA A 53 -63.80 -51.83 23.29
C ALA A 53 -64.61 -52.27 24.53
N GLY A 54 -64.62 -51.43 25.56
CA GLY A 54 -65.21 -51.72 26.85
C GLY A 54 -64.27 -52.43 27.84
N ASP A 55 -63.22 -53.12 27.36
CA ASP A 55 -62.32 -53.91 28.20
C ASP A 55 -61.35 -53.01 28.99
N ALA A 56 -61.20 -53.29 30.29
CA ALA A 56 -60.34 -52.50 31.18
C ALA A 56 -58.85 -52.53 30.77
N GLY A 57 -58.40 -53.68 30.28
CA GLY A 57 -57.00 -53.91 29.89
C GLY A 57 -56.67 -53.43 28.47
N GLY A 58 -57.64 -52.87 27.75
CA GLY A 58 -57.53 -52.53 26.34
C GLY A 58 -57.60 -53.76 25.43
N GLY A 59 -57.00 -53.66 24.25
CA GLY A 59 -57.12 -54.66 23.20
C GLY A 59 -56.10 -54.48 22.09
N ASN A 60 -56.53 -54.58 20.83
CA ASN A 60 -55.63 -54.56 19.68
C ASN A 60 -56.10 -53.63 18.56
N VAL A 61 -55.15 -52.93 17.96
CA VAL A 61 -55.22 -52.33 16.63
C VAL A 61 -54.63 -53.32 15.63
N THR A 62 -55.38 -53.65 14.58
CA THR A 62 -54.92 -54.53 13.49
C THR A 62 -54.97 -53.78 12.17
N PHE A 63 -53.82 -53.53 11.57
CA PHE A 63 -53.72 -52.88 10.26
C PHE A 63 -54.09 -53.83 9.12
N THR A 64 -54.71 -53.29 8.06
CA THR A 64 -55.08 -54.04 6.85
C THR A 64 -53.86 -54.38 5.99
N SER A 65 -52.79 -53.60 6.09
CA SER A 65 -51.47 -53.86 5.52
C SER A 65 -50.40 -53.81 6.61
N GLY A 66 -49.36 -54.63 6.50
CA GLY A 66 -48.24 -54.60 7.44
C GLY A 66 -47.56 -53.24 7.46
N VAL A 67 -47.25 -52.74 8.65
CA VAL A 67 -46.47 -51.52 8.87
C VAL A 67 -45.01 -51.80 8.53
N THR A 68 -44.32 -50.83 7.94
CA THR A 68 -42.93 -51.00 7.48
C THR A 68 -41.99 -51.05 8.68
N LEU A 69 -40.85 -51.74 8.52
CA LEU A 69 -39.80 -51.78 9.54
C LEU A 69 -39.39 -50.35 9.94
N ASP A 70 -39.25 -50.14 11.25
CA ASP A 70 -38.81 -48.90 11.90
C ASP A 70 -39.80 -47.72 11.85
N GLU A 71 -41.00 -47.88 11.26
CA GLU A 71 -42.04 -46.85 11.34
C GLU A 71 -42.60 -46.75 12.78
N ALA A 72 -42.71 -45.52 13.28
CA ALA A 72 -43.30 -45.20 14.56
C ALA A 72 -44.83 -45.29 14.47
N VAL A 73 -45.42 -46.07 15.36
CA VAL A 73 -46.87 -46.22 15.52
C VAL A 73 -47.29 -45.63 16.85
N ALA A 74 -48.19 -44.65 16.84
CA ALA A 74 -48.78 -44.08 18.05
C ALA A 74 -50.27 -44.44 18.11
N ILE A 75 -50.68 -45.01 19.24
CA ILE A 75 -52.08 -45.37 19.53
C ILE A 75 -52.50 -44.56 20.74
N ILE A 76 -53.45 -43.64 20.56
CA ILE A 76 -53.83 -42.65 21.55
C ILE A 76 -55.34 -42.70 21.74
N ARG A 77 -55.81 -42.61 22.99
CA ARG A 77 -57.25 -42.46 23.25
C ARG A 77 -57.73 -41.08 22.78
N GLY A 78 -58.84 -41.07 22.07
CA GLY A 78 -59.47 -39.88 21.53
C GLY A 78 -60.97 -39.88 21.80
N VAL A 79 -61.38 -39.76 23.07
CA VAL A 79 -62.81 -39.76 23.40
C VAL A 79 -63.49 -38.49 22.90
N ALA A 80 -64.65 -38.63 22.27
CA ALA A 80 -65.48 -37.48 21.89
C ALA A 80 -65.87 -36.63 23.12
N GLN A 81 -65.62 -35.32 23.05
CA GLN A 81 -65.95 -34.36 24.11
C GLN A 81 -67.45 -34.00 24.10
N THR A 82 -68.31 -35.02 24.14
CA THR A 82 -69.77 -34.93 24.19
C THR A 82 -70.31 -35.61 25.43
N GLN A 83 -71.47 -35.18 25.89
CA GLN A 83 -72.23 -35.89 26.91
C GLN A 83 -73.33 -36.71 26.23
N ASP A 84 -73.19 -38.04 26.26
CA ASP A 84 -74.16 -38.93 25.60
C ASP A 84 -75.23 -39.43 26.59
N THR A 85 -74.92 -39.44 27.89
CA THR A 85 -75.86 -39.85 28.94
C THR A 85 -76.85 -38.73 29.25
N ASP A 86 -78.12 -38.98 28.93
CA ASP A 86 -79.26 -38.13 29.27
C ASP A 86 -80.15 -38.80 30.31
N TYR A 87 -80.33 -38.15 31.47
CA TYR A 87 -81.22 -38.64 32.52
C TYR A 87 -82.61 -38.03 32.36
N THR A 88 -83.60 -38.88 32.12
CA THR A 88 -84.99 -38.46 32.03
C THR A 88 -85.60 -38.27 33.43
N ALA A 89 -86.47 -37.26 33.56
CA ALA A 89 -87.18 -37.00 34.82
C ALA A 89 -88.03 -38.22 35.20
N SER A 90 -87.90 -38.67 36.46
CA SER A 90 -88.55 -39.88 36.99
C SER A 90 -88.15 -41.20 36.30
N GLY A 91 -87.14 -41.18 35.43
CA GLY A 91 -86.52 -42.38 34.88
C GLY A 91 -85.59 -43.08 35.87
N PRO A 92 -85.19 -44.34 35.59
CA PRO A 92 -84.24 -45.06 36.44
C PRO A 92 -82.85 -44.42 36.39
N PHE A 93 -82.27 -44.14 37.55
CA PHE A 93 -80.87 -43.69 37.69
C PHE A 93 -79.97 -44.92 37.89
N THR A 94 -79.62 -45.60 36.81
CA THR A 94 -78.82 -46.83 36.94
C THR A 94 -77.38 -46.48 37.30
N ALA A 95 -76.79 -47.28 38.19
CA ALA A 95 -75.39 -47.12 38.56
C ALA A 95 -74.45 -47.28 37.35
N ASN A 96 -74.84 -48.09 36.35
CA ASN A 96 -74.04 -48.32 35.16
C ASN A 96 -73.98 -47.08 34.24
N ASP A 97 -75.12 -46.44 34.00
CA ASP A 97 -75.15 -45.20 33.20
C ASP A 97 -74.38 -44.09 33.90
N HIS A 98 -74.49 -44.01 35.23
CA HIS A 98 -73.77 -43.02 36.02
C HIS A 98 -72.26 -43.24 35.99
N GLU A 99 -71.83 -44.47 36.23
CA GLU A 99 -70.41 -44.82 36.19
C GLU A 99 -69.82 -44.61 34.79
N THR A 100 -70.55 -44.98 33.73
CA THR A 100 -70.08 -44.78 32.35
C THR A 100 -69.92 -43.29 32.02
N ALA A 101 -70.84 -42.44 32.48
CA ALA A 101 -70.73 -41.00 32.31
C ALA A 101 -69.53 -40.41 33.08
N LEU A 102 -69.29 -40.87 34.31
CA LEU A 102 -68.15 -40.46 35.12
C LEU A 102 -66.82 -40.92 34.52
N ASP A 103 -66.73 -42.18 34.09
CA ASP A 103 -65.57 -42.74 33.39
C ASP A 103 -65.25 -41.94 32.12
N LYS A 104 -66.25 -41.64 31.29
CA LYS A 104 -66.06 -40.86 30.06
C LYS A 104 -65.46 -39.48 30.36
N ASN A 105 -65.97 -38.78 31.38
CA ASN A 105 -65.42 -37.48 31.78
C ASN A 105 -63.99 -37.58 32.33
N MET A 106 -63.68 -38.65 33.06
CA MET A 106 -62.31 -38.91 33.51
C MET A 106 -61.38 -39.19 32.32
N MET A 107 -61.83 -39.98 31.33
CA MET A 107 -61.07 -40.23 30.11
C MET A 107 -60.81 -38.93 29.34
N ILE A 108 -61.82 -38.08 29.15
CA ILE A 108 -61.66 -36.76 28.52
C ILE A 108 -60.61 -35.91 29.27
N SER A 109 -60.61 -35.96 30.60
CA SER A 109 -59.64 -35.22 31.41
C SER A 109 -58.21 -35.77 31.22
N GLN A 110 -58.03 -37.09 31.16
CA GLN A 110 -56.74 -37.71 30.85
C GLN A 110 -56.25 -37.36 29.44
N ASP A 111 -57.16 -37.34 28.45
CA ASP A 111 -56.85 -37.00 27.07
C ASP A 111 -56.45 -35.51 26.93
N ILE A 112 -57.07 -34.63 27.71
CA ILE A 112 -56.66 -33.22 27.81
C ILE A 112 -55.27 -33.10 28.46
N ASP A 113 -54.99 -33.85 29.53
CA ASP A 113 -53.68 -33.83 30.19
C ASP A 113 -52.57 -34.33 29.24
N GLU A 114 -52.83 -35.36 28.44
CA GLU A 114 -51.91 -35.85 27.41
C GLU A 114 -51.64 -34.78 26.32
N LYS A 115 -52.67 -34.07 25.88
CA LYS A 115 -52.52 -32.93 24.95
C LYS A 115 -51.70 -31.80 25.57
N LEU A 116 -51.96 -31.45 26.83
CA LEU A 116 -51.24 -30.42 27.57
C LEU A 116 -49.79 -30.82 27.90
N ALA A 117 -49.52 -32.10 28.08
CA ALA A 117 -48.18 -32.63 28.30
C ALA A 117 -47.24 -32.33 27.12
N ARG A 118 -47.78 -32.30 25.89
CA ARG A 118 -47.06 -32.01 24.64
C ARG A 118 -47.13 -30.55 24.19
N ALA A 119 -47.85 -29.69 24.90
CA ALA A 119 -47.93 -28.27 24.59
C ALA A 119 -46.65 -27.52 25.02
N VAL A 120 -46.35 -26.40 24.34
CA VAL A 120 -45.35 -25.43 24.80
C VAL A 120 -45.89 -24.75 26.05
N LYS A 121 -45.13 -24.83 27.15
CA LYS A 121 -45.53 -24.32 28.47
C LYS A 121 -44.44 -23.44 29.05
N PHE A 122 -44.84 -22.46 29.84
CA PHE A 122 -43.94 -21.81 30.77
C PHE A 122 -43.53 -22.76 31.88
N ILE A 123 -42.34 -22.54 32.43
CA ILE A 123 -41.89 -23.23 33.65
C ILE A 123 -42.86 -22.95 34.80
N VAL A 124 -42.98 -23.90 35.73
CA VAL A 124 -43.92 -23.81 36.86
C VAL A 124 -43.68 -22.56 37.74
N SER A 125 -42.44 -22.05 37.79
CA SER A 125 -42.06 -20.87 38.56
C SER A 125 -42.27 -19.55 37.81
N SER A 126 -42.78 -19.58 36.57
CA SER A 126 -43.02 -18.37 35.79
C SER A 126 -44.08 -17.51 36.47
N THR A 127 -43.79 -16.21 36.63
CA THR A 127 -44.75 -15.21 37.13
C THR A 127 -45.52 -14.53 35.99
N LEU A 128 -45.22 -14.87 34.74
CA LEU A 128 -45.89 -14.31 33.56
C LEU A 128 -47.28 -14.96 33.40
N SER A 129 -48.29 -14.13 33.17
CA SER A 129 -49.68 -14.53 32.98
C SER A 129 -50.29 -13.84 31.77
N ALA A 130 -51.31 -14.46 31.15
CA ALA A 130 -52.06 -13.88 30.02
C ALA A 130 -51.19 -13.50 28.80
N ILE A 131 -50.11 -14.26 28.55
CA ILE A 131 -49.29 -14.10 27.35
C ILE A 131 -50.07 -14.61 26.13
N ALA A 132 -50.32 -13.72 25.17
CA ALA A 132 -50.97 -14.07 23.91
C ALA A 132 -49.92 -14.49 22.86
N ALA A 133 -50.26 -15.51 22.08
CA ALA A 133 -49.55 -15.84 20.85
C ALA A 133 -49.70 -14.69 19.84
N PRO A 134 -48.61 -14.12 19.32
CA PRO A 134 -48.70 -13.02 18.38
C PRO A 134 -49.11 -13.54 17.00
N GLU A 135 -50.30 -13.12 16.54
CA GLU A 135 -50.87 -13.52 15.25
C GLU A 135 -50.48 -12.59 14.09
N GLY A 136 -49.96 -11.39 14.38
CA GLY A 136 -49.68 -10.38 13.35
C GLY A 136 -50.94 -9.87 12.64
N SER A 137 -50.75 -8.89 11.76
CA SER A 137 -51.83 -8.18 11.06
C SER A 137 -52.35 -8.89 9.79
N SER A 138 -51.58 -9.82 9.23
CA SER A 138 -51.92 -10.53 7.98
C SER A 138 -51.10 -11.80 7.79
N ALA A 139 -51.49 -12.63 6.81
CA ALA A 139 -50.68 -13.79 6.41
C ALA A 139 -49.28 -13.39 5.91
N SER A 140 -49.17 -12.25 5.24
CA SER A 140 -47.88 -11.70 4.79
C SER A 140 -47.00 -11.27 5.96
N ASP A 141 -47.60 -10.73 7.03
CA ASP A 141 -46.89 -10.32 8.25
C ASP A 141 -46.34 -11.54 9.01
N ARG A 142 -47.08 -12.66 9.04
CA ARG A 142 -46.62 -13.92 9.67
C ARG A 142 -45.55 -14.67 8.88
N LYS A 143 -45.53 -14.50 7.54
CA LYS A 143 -44.68 -15.29 6.65
C LYS A 143 -43.19 -15.16 7.03
N GLY A 144 -42.56 -16.30 7.36
CA GLY A 144 -41.12 -16.37 7.66
C GLY A 144 -40.73 -15.84 9.05
N LYS A 145 -41.70 -15.61 9.95
CA LYS A 145 -41.45 -15.15 11.32
C LYS A 145 -41.53 -16.27 12.34
N ILE A 146 -40.84 -16.07 13.47
CA ILE A 146 -40.83 -16.92 14.66
C ILE A 146 -41.38 -16.13 15.85
N TRP A 147 -41.84 -16.83 16.89
CA TRP A 147 -42.13 -16.20 18.17
C TRP A 147 -40.83 -16.02 18.97
N GLY A 148 -40.65 -14.84 19.53
CA GLY A 148 -39.58 -14.52 20.47
C GLY A 148 -40.09 -13.59 21.55
N TRP A 149 -39.30 -13.40 22.60
CA TRP A 149 -39.60 -12.39 23.62
C TRP A 149 -39.48 -10.99 23.04
N ASP A 150 -40.44 -10.11 23.38
CA ASP A 150 -40.37 -8.72 22.97
C ASP A 150 -39.06 -8.07 23.45
N ASN A 151 -38.55 -7.12 22.65
CA ASN A 151 -37.27 -6.48 22.92
C ASN A 151 -37.38 -5.26 23.86
N THR A 152 -38.57 -4.98 24.42
CA THR A 152 -38.83 -3.78 25.23
C THR A 152 -38.77 -4.11 26.72
N ASN A 153 -39.57 -5.08 27.14
CA ASN A 153 -39.72 -5.50 28.53
C ASN A 153 -39.43 -6.99 28.72
N GLY A 154 -39.41 -7.79 27.64
CA GLY A 154 -39.23 -9.24 27.72
C GLY A 154 -40.37 -9.95 28.45
N THR A 155 -41.55 -9.32 28.49
CA THR A 155 -42.73 -9.82 29.23
C THR A 155 -43.88 -10.24 28.32
N ALA A 156 -43.75 -10.08 27.00
CA ALA A 156 -44.69 -10.54 26.00
C ALA A 156 -43.97 -11.26 24.85
N LEU A 157 -44.71 -12.03 24.06
CA LEU A 157 -44.22 -12.63 22.83
C LEU A 157 -44.44 -11.67 21.65
N ALA A 158 -43.48 -11.64 20.72
CA ALA A 158 -43.54 -10.88 19.48
C ALA A 158 -43.09 -11.73 18.29
N LEU A 159 -43.50 -11.32 17.09
CA LEU A 159 -43.08 -11.95 15.83
C LEU A 159 -41.75 -11.35 15.36
N PHE A 160 -40.72 -12.18 15.25
CA PHE A 160 -39.41 -11.82 14.72
C PHE A 160 -39.17 -12.50 13.39
N ALA A 161 -38.45 -11.84 12.47
CA ALA A 161 -37.99 -12.52 11.27
C ALA A 161 -37.08 -13.69 11.66
N SER A 162 -37.31 -14.87 11.06
CA SER A 162 -36.47 -16.06 11.27
C SER A 162 -35.00 -15.80 10.93
N THR A 163 -34.75 -14.84 10.03
CA THR A 163 -33.43 -14.26 9.77
C THR A 163 -33.06 -13.21 10.82
N VAL A 164 -32.83 -13.63 12.06
CA VAL A 164 -32.01 -12.80 12.95
C VAL A 164 -30.59 -12.88 12.38
N VAL A 165 -30.14 -11.81 11.74
CA VAL A 165 -28.74 -11.62 11.35
C VAL A 165 -27.98 -11.36 12.66
N ASP A 166 -27.65 -12.43 13.37
CA ASP A 166 -26.62 -12.35 14.40
C ASP A 166 -25.34 -11.85 13.70
N ALA A 167 -24.64 -10.88 14.30
CA ALA A 167 -23.35 -10.43 13.77
C ALA A 167 -22.36 -11.60 13.64
N VAL A 168 -22.55 -12.68 14.42
CA VAL A 168 -21.81 -13.94 14.28
C VAL A 168 -22.15 -14.66 12.95
N SER A 169 -23.39 -14.56 12.46
CA SER A 169 -23.82 -15.20 11.20
C SER A 169 -23.25 -14.53 9.94
N VAL A 170 -22.78 -13.27 10.01
CA VAL A 170 -22.21 -12.56 8.86
C VAL A 170 -20.69 -12.72 8.74
N ILE A 171 -19.98 -13.19 9.76
CA ILE A 171 -18.54 -13.47 9.66
C ILE A 171 -18.36 -14.96 9.38
N ALA A 172 -18.15 -15.33 8.11
CA ALA A 172 -18.00 -16.73 7.69
C ALA A 172 -16.53 -17.18 7.67
N THR A 173 -15.61 -16.23 7.47
CA THR A 173 -14.16 -16.47 7.38
C THR A 173 -13.41 -15.47 8.26
N LYS A 174 -12.27 -15.88 8.83
CA LYS A 174 -11.37 -14.97 9.55
C LYS A 174 -10.95 -13.83 8.62
N GLY A 175 -11.28 -12.59 9.00
CA GLY A 175 -10.97 -11.37 8.25
C GLY A 175 -12.12 -10.83 7.40
N ASP A 176 -13.30 -11.47 7.42
CA ASP A 176 -14.53 -10.81 6.96
C ASP A 176 -14.84 -9.57 7.84
N ILE A 177 -15.45 -8.55 7.23
CA ILE A 177 -15.85 -7.30 7.91
C ILE A 177 -17.38 -7.20 7.89
N VAL A 178 -17.96 -6.76 9.01
CA VAL A 178 -19.38 -6.41 9.09
C VAL A 178 -19.52 -4.91 8.85
N GLN A 179 -20.31 -4.53 7.84
CA GLN A 179 -20.62 -3.14 7.52
C GLN A 179 -22.11 -2.95 7.23
N GLY A 180 -22.62 -1.73 7.31
CA GLY A 180 -23.99 -1.44 6.86
C GLY A 180 -24.08 -1.53 5.33
N ASN A 181 -25.15 -2.10 4.78
CA ASN A 181 -25.45 -2.02 3.35
C ASN A 181 -26.09 -0.66 2.98
N ALA A 182 -26.45 -0.47 1.71
CA ALA A 182 -27.10 0.76 1.23
C ALA A 182 -28.43 1.11 1.95
N SER A 183 -29.05 0.15 2.64
CA SER A 183 -30.27 0.33 3.43
C SER A 183 -30.00 0.44 4.94
N GLY A 184 -28.74 0.49 5.37
CA GLY A 184 -28.33 0.56 6.78
C GLY A 184 -28.42 -0.75 7.56
N ALA A 185 -28.72 -1.88 6.91
CA ALA A 185 -28.73 -3.19 7.55
C ALA A 185 -27.32 -3.81 7.55
N ALA A 186 -26.98 -4.59 8.59
CA ALA A 186 -25.69 -5.27 8.65
C ALA A 186 -25.50 -6.24 7.46
N ALA A 187 -24.34 -6.17 6.82
CA ALA A 187 -23.94 -6.97 5.68
C ALA A 187 -22.47 -7.36 5.78
N LYS A 188 -22.13 -8.48 5.15
CA LYS A 188 -20.77 -9.01 5.08
C LYS A 188 -20.00 -8.39 3.92
N LEU A 189 -18.81 -7.85 4.19
CA LEU A 189 -17.74 -7.72 3.22
C LEU A 189 -16.79 -8.91 3.39
N ALA A 190 -16.76 -9.80 2.40
CA ALA A 190 -15.85 -10.94 2.43
C ALA A 190 -14.39 -10.47 2.42
N ILE A 191 -13.50 -11.19 3.11
CA ILE A 191 -12.06 -10.92 3.04
C ILE A 191 -11.58 -10.86 1.57
N GLY A 192 -10.79 -9.83 1.25
CA GLY A 192 -10.23 -9.62 -0.07
C GLY A 192 -9.20 -10.68 -0.46
N ALA A 193 -8.84 -10.72 -1.74
CA ALA A 193 -7.74 -11.54 -2.21
C ALA A 193 -6.39 -11.01 -1.67
N ASN A 194 -5.36 -11.87 -1.70
CA ASN A 194 -4.01 -11.43 -1.34
C ASN A 194 -3.56 -10.28 -2.27
N GLY A 195 -3.11 -9.18 -1.68
CA GLY A 195 -2.71 -7.96 -2.40
C GLY A 195 -3.85 -6.98 -2.67
N SER A 196 -5.09 -7.27 -2.28
CA SER A 196 -6.18 -6.27 -2.32
C SER A 196 -6.00 -5.21 -1.23
N LEU A 197 -6.37 -3.97 -1.55
CA LEU A 197 -6.42 -2.86 -0.60
C LEU A 197 -7.85 -2.64 -0.13
N LEU A 198 -8.03 -2.24 1.12
CA LEU A 198 -9.35 -1.90 1.67
C LEU A 198 -9.57 -0.39 1.54
N GLU A 199 -10.59 0.01 0.78
CA GLU A 199 -10.92 1.40 0.52
C GLU A 199 -12.42 1.66 0.68
N VAL A 200 -12.81 2.93 0.76
CA VAL A 200 -14.23 3.34 0.73
C VAL A 200 -14.61 3.64 -0.72
N VAL A 201 -15.43 2.79 -1.32
CA VAL A 201 -15.95 2.95 -2.68
C VAL A 201 -17.44 3.23 -2.60
N SER A 202 -17.87 4.38 -3.12
CA SER A 202 -19.28 4.80 -3.11
C SER A 202 -19.92 4.79 -1.70
N GLY A 203 -19.14 5.17 -0.68
CA GLY A 203 -19.61 5.27 0.71
C GLY A 203 -19.64 3.95 1.48
N LEU A 204 -19.16 2.85 0.90
CA LEU A 204 -19.06 1.51 1.52
C LEU A 204 -17.62 1.03 1.49
N LEU A 205 -17.20 0.21 2.46
CA LEU A 205 -15.91 -0.46 2.39
C LEU A 205 -15.93 -1.51 1.26
N ALA A 206 -14.88 -1.53 0.45
CA ALA A 206 -14.66 -2.50 -0.61
C ALA A 206 -13.18 -2.85 -0.71
N TYR A 207 -12.91 -4.11 -1.08
CA TYR A 207 -11.56 -4.52 -1.46
C TYR A 207 -11.34 -4.19 -2.94
N VAL A 208 -10.35 -3.36 -3.22
CA VAL A 208 -9.96 -2.96 -4.58
C VAL A 208 -8.64 -3.61 -4.97
N THR A 209 -8.44 -3.78 -6.28
CA THR A 209 -7.14 -4.21 -6.82
C THR A 209 -6.10 -3.16 -6.47
N ALA A 210 -4.93 -3.58 -5.97
CA ALA A 210 -3.84 -2.65 -5.74
C ALA A 210 -3.50 -1.91 -7.06
N PRO A 211 -3.36 -0.57 -7.02
CA PRO A 211 -3.02 0.20 -8.21
C PRO A 211 -1.71 -0.28 -8.79
N THR A 212 -1.65 -0.36 -10.11
CA THR A 212 -0.41 -0.67 -10.82
C THR A 212 0.40 0.61 -11.02
N ILE A 213 1.70 0.49 -11.28
CA ILE A 213 2.55 1.65 -11.64
C ILE A 213 1.93 2.46 -12.80
N ALA A 214 1.22 1.80 -13.72
CA ALA A 214 0.56 2.45 -14.85
C ALA A 214 -0.57 3.41 -14.42
N ASP A 215 -1.30 3.11 -13.35
CA ASP A 215 -2.44 3.93 -12.88
C ASP A 215 -2.00 5.29 -12.32
N PHE A 216 -0.77 5.39 -11.81
CA PHE A 216 -0.17 6.65 -11.36
C PHE A 216 0.29 7.57 -12.49
N THR A 217 0.37 7.05 -13.73
CA THR A 217 0.87 7.80 -14.90
C THR A 217 -0.25 8.55 -15.64
N ASN A 218 -1.52 8.21 -15.38
CA ASN A 218 -2.67 8.65 -16.20
C ASN A 218 -3.69 9.50 -15.41
N GLY A 219 -3.42 9.75 -14.13
CA GLY A 219 -4.19 10.70 -13.34
C GLY A 219 -3.58 12.09 -13.43
N ASN A 220 -4.40 13.09 -13.76
CA ASN A 220 -4.11 14.51 -13.57
C ASN A 220 -3.95 14.82 -12.06
N HIS A 221 -2.93 14.25 -11.41
CA HIS A 221 -2.58 14.60 -10.04
C HIS A 221 -1.83 15.93 -10.09
N ASP A 222 -2.58 16.97 -9.77
CA ASP A 222 -2.07 18.30 -9.46
C ASP A 222 -1.00 18.17 -8.34
N HIS A 223 0.27 18.20 -8.75
CA HIS A 223 1.43 18.18 -7.86
C HIS A 223 1.65 19.53 -7.14
N SER A 224 0.67 20.45 -7.11
CA SER A 224 0.84 21.78 -6.51
C SER A 224 0.69 21.82 -4.98
N ASN A 225 0.28 20.74 -4.31
CA ASN A 225 0.11 20.75 -2.85
C ASN A 225 1.23 19.99 -2.12
N ALA A 226 2.29 20.72 -1.75
CA ALA A 226 3.48 20.23 -1.03
C ALA A 226 3.19 19.65 0.37
N ALA A 227 1.96 19.73 0.89
CA ALA A 227 1.62 19.25 2.23
C ALA A 227 1.42 17.72 2.34
N ASN A 228 1.31 16.99 1.23
CA ASN A 228 1.03 15.54 1.25
C ASN A 228 2.16 14.65 0.70
N ALA A 229 3.35 15.20 0.45
CA ALA A 229 4.50 14.43 -0.04
C ALA A 229 5.07 13.41 0.97
N GLY A 230 4.53 13.37 2.21
CA GLY A 230 4.98 12.47 3.27
C GLY A 230 4.30 11.11 3.34
N SER A 231 3.27 10.81 2.55
CA SER A 231 2.46 9.58 2.72
C SER A 231 2.66 8.49 1.66
N ILE A 232 3.50 8.69 0.65
CA ILE A 232 3.84 7.64 -0.33
C ILE A 232 5.26 7.16 -0.05
N ALA A 233 5.37 6.22 0.88
CA ALA A 233 6.60 5.47 1.08
C ALA A 233 6.91 4.65 -0.19
N GLY A 234 7.85 5.10 -1.03
CA GLY A 234 8.45 4.24 -2.06
C GLY A 234 8.91 4.89 -3.36
N ILE A 235 8.46 6.10 -3.71
CA ILE A 235 9.04 6.81 -4.86
C ILE A 235 10.13 7.75 -4.35
N LEU A 236 11.36 7.28 -4.53
CA LEU A 236 12.57 8.05 -4.61
C LEU A 236 12.34 9.19 -5.63
N THR A 237 11.85 10.34 -5.17
CA THR A 237 12.21 11.59 -5.82
C THR A 237 13.73 11.65 -5.66
N ALA A 238 14.45 11.24 -6.71
CA ALA A 238 15.91 11.38 -6.71
C ALA A 238 16.19 12.84 -6.29
N PRO A 239 17.08 13.08 -5.32
CA PRO A 239 17.52 14.43 -5.03
C PRO A 239 17.88 15.10 -6.36
N VAL A 240 17.63 16.40 -6.50
CA VAL A 240 17.97 17.20 -7.70
C VAL A 240 19.40 16.96 -8.24
N ASN A 241 20.29 16.39 -7.42
CA ASN A 241 21.68 16.10 -7.72
C ASN A 241 21.98 14.62 -8.11
N TYR A 242 20.96 13.76 -8.27
CA TYR A 242 21.11 12.33 -8.63
C TYR A 242 20.26 11.96 -9.86
N ARG A 243 20.18 12.85 -10.85
CA ARG A 243 19.73 12.46 -12.19
C ARG A 243 20.92 11.78 -12.88
N SER A 244 20.73 10.65 -13.57
CA SER A 244 21.82 9.85 -14.15
C SER A 244 22.71 10.57 -15.17
N GLY A 245 22.45 11.85 -15.47
CA GLY A 245 23.16 12.61 -16.49
C GLY A 245 22.95 12.01 -17.88
N LEU A 246 23.54 12.65 -18.89
CA LEU A 246 23.69 12.10 -20.23
C LEU A 246 25.18 11.82 -20.40
N ASN A 247 25.56 10.59 -20.75
CA ASN A 247 26.96 10.23 -20.93
C ASN A 247 27.36 10.30 -22.40
N CYS A 248 28.27 11.21 -22.72
CA CYS A 248 28.98 11.33 -23.98
C CYS A 248 30.15 10.35 -24.03
N LYS A 249 30.28 9.64 -25.16
CA LYS A 249 31.41 8.75 -25.46
C LYS A 249 31.79 8.84 -26.93
N GLN A 250 33.08 8.72 -27.21
CA GLN A 250 33.58 8.57 -28.58
C GLN A 250 33.18 7.20 -29.11
N ALA A 251 32.38 7.16 -30.19
CA ALA A 251 32.00 5.91 -30.86
C ALA A 251 32.89 5.61 -32.07
N SER A 252 33.45 6.65 -32.71
CA SER A 252 34.48 6.54 -33.76
C SER A 252 35.27 7.84 -33.85
N THR A 253 36.17 7.97 -34.82
CA THR A 253 36.91 9.22 -35.08
C THR A 253 36.03 10.38 -35.54
N VAL A 254 34.75 10.18 -35.88
CA VAL A 254 33.84 11.29 -36.26
C VAL A 254 32.47 11.21 -35.59
N ILE A 255 32.27 10.24 -34.70
CA ILE A 255 30.96 9.97 -34.08
C ILE A 255 31.07 10.02 -32.56
N ILE A 256 30.15 10.76 -31.96
CA ILE A 256 29.89 10.82 -30.53
C ILE A 256 28.54 10.15 -30.26
N THR A 257 28.48 9.28 -29.26
CA THR A 257 27.21 8.76 -28.73
C THR A 257 26.92 9.44 -27.40
N VAL A 258 25.73 9.98 -27.26
CA VAL A 258 25.19 10.49 -26.00
C VAL A 258 24.13 9.51 -25.51
N GLU A 259 24.44 8.79 -24.45
CA GLU A 259 23.57 7.75 -23.89
C GLU A 259 22.25 8.34 -23.35
N ALA A 260 21.19 7.54 -23.39
CA ALA A 260 19.91 7.86 -22.77
C ALA A 260 20.06 8.24 -21.29
N GLY A 261 19.26 9.20 -20.82
CA GLY A 261 19.42 9.75 -19.48
C GLY A 261 18.38 10.81 -19.13
N VAL A 262 18.50 11.35 -17.92
CA VAL A 262 17.62 12.41 -17.41
C VAL A 262 18.50 13.56 -16.92
N ILE A 263 18.18 14.78 -17.34
CA ILE A 263 18.90 16.00 -16.96
C ILE A 263 17.92 17.16 -16.80
N ASP A 264 18.30 18.16 -16.00
CA ASP A 264 17.56 19.40 -15.86
C ASP A 264 18.13 20.48 -16.80
N VAL A 265 17.29 21.12 -17.59
CA VAL A 265 17.66 22.23 -18.48
C VAL A 265 16.69 23.37 -18.21
N ASP A 266 17.20 24.45 -17.63
CA ASP A 266 16.46 25.64 -17.21
C ASP A 266 15.18 25.33 -16.40
N GLY A 267 15.32 24.48 -15.36
CA GLY A 267 14.19 24.06 -14.52
C GLY A 267 13.23 23.06 -15.19
N THR A 268 13.47 22.70 -16.45
CA THR A 268 12.73 21.69 -17.18
C THR A 268 13.44 20.35 -17.08
N THR A 269 12.77 19.31 -16.59
CA THR A 269 13.32 17.95 -16.60
C THR A 269 13.22 17.35 -18.00
N VAL A 270 14.36 17.15 -18.64
CA VAL A 270 14.50 16.52 -19.94
C VAL A 270 14.83 15.04 -19.77
N THR A 271 14.05 14.16 -20.40
CA THR A 271 14.26 12.70 -20.38
C THR A 271 14.50 12.19 -21.80
N LYS A 272 15.64 11.56 -22.03
CA LYS A 272 15.98 10.85 -23.28
C LYS A 272 15.90 9.36 -23.01
N THR A 273 15.05 8.65 -23.75
CA THR A 273 14.82 7.21 -23.60
C THR A 273 15.64 6.37 -24.58
N ALA A 274 16.39 7.02 -25.46
CA ALA A 274 17.27 6.39 -26.45
C ALA A 274 18.54 7.24 -26.62
N ASP A 275 19.62 6.57 -27.01
CA ASP A 275 20.91 7.20 -27.30
C ASP A 275 20.79 8.15 -28.49
N THR A 276 21.46 9.31 -28.41
CA THR A 276 21.62 10.23 -29.54
C THR A 276 22.99 10.03 -30.16
N THR A 277 23.06 10.01 -31.48
CA THR A 277 24.34 9.94 -32.21
C THR A 277 24.58 11.29 -32.86
N LEU A 278 25.75 11.88 -32.60
CA LEU A 278 26.20 13.13 -33.20
C LEU A 278 27.40 12.82 -34.09
N ASN A 279 27.42 13.37 -35.30
CA ASN A 279 28.50 13.18 -36.26
C ASN A 279 29.07 14.54 -36.66
N LEU A 280 30.38 14.71 -36.50
CA LEU A 280 31.08 15.96 -36.80
C LEU A 280 30.87 16.41 -38.26
N THR A 281 30.60 15.48 -39.17
CA THR A 281 30.35 15.76 -40.60
C THR A 281 28.90 16.09 -40.95
N THR A 282 27.95 15.89 -40.02
CA THR A 282 26.52 16.13 -40.25
C THR A 282 26.17 17.55 -39.83
N ALA A 283 25.85 18.42 -40.78
CA ALA A 283 25.56 19.84 -40.51
C ALA A 283 24.43 20.06 -39.48
N THR A 284 23.36 19.26 -39.50
CA THR A 284 22.22 19.38 -38.57
C THR A 284 22.50 18.93 -37.14
N ASP A 285 23.66 18.30 -36.90
CA ASP A 285 24.09 17.94 -35.55
C ASP A 285 24.77 19.14 -34.85
N TRP A 286 25.14 20.18 -35.61
CA TRP A 286 25.70 21.43 -35.10
C TRP A 286 24.61 22.48 -34.81
N VAL A 287 24.88 23.39 -33.86
CA VAL A 287 23.91 24.39 -33.39
C VAL A 287 23.44 25.34 -34.49
N ASP A 288 24.30 25.69 -35.45
CA ASP A 288 23.99 26.61 -36.54
C ASP A 288 23.56 25.91 -37.85
N ASP A 289 23.27 24.61 -37.77
CA ASP A 289 22.99 23.72 -38.90
C ASP A 289 24.10 23.72 -39.99
N THR A 290 25.34 24.09 -39.63
CA THR A 290 26.54 24.08 -40.47
C THR A 290 27.65 23.29 -39.79
N SER A 291 28.42 22.51 -40.54
CA SER A 291 29.51 21.74 -39.96
C SER A 291 30.71 22.64 -39.64
N ASP A 292 30.90 22.99 -38.36
CA ASP A 292 32.04 23.78 -37.86
C ASP A 292 33.26 22.93 -37.49
N GLN A 293 33.56 21.94 -38.34
CA GLN A 293 34.76 21.12 -38.20
C GLN A 293 36.03 21.99 -38.28
N ALA A 294 36.75 22.07 -37.17
CA ALA A 294 38.01 22.78 -37.06
C ALA A 294 39.17 21.82 -36.76
N VAL A 295 40.41 22.31 -36.91
CA VAL A 295 41.63 21.55 -36.58
C VAL A 295 42.21 22.07 -35.28
N SER A 296 42.58 21.15 -34.38
CA SER A 296 43.19 21.48 -33.08
C SER A 296 42.35 22.43 -32.22
N THR A 297 41.02 22.27 -32.26
CA THR A 297 40.04 23.13 -31.58
C THR A 297 39.10 22.26 -30.73
N TYR A 298 38.55 22.85 -29.67
CA TYR A 298 37.56 22.21 -28.81
C TYR A 298 36.18 22.26 -29.44
N GLY A 299 35.40 21.23 -29.15
CA GLY A 299 33.97 21.26 -29.35
C GLY A 299 33.24 20.90 -28.06
N TYR A 300 31.99 21.33 -27.99
CA TYR A 300 31.15 21.31 -26.81
C TYR A 300 29.84 20.62 -27.19
N ILE A 301 29.31 19.82 -26.26
CA ILE A 301 28.07 19.05 -26.47
C ILE A 301 27.00 19.65 -25.60
N TYR A 302 25.87 20.01 -26.21
CA TYR A 302 24.79 20.74 -25.58
C TYR A 302 23.46 19.98 -25.66
N ILE A 303 22.57 20.29 -24.71
CA ILE A 303 21.16 19.89 -24.75
C ILE A 303 20.25 21.07 -24.38
N ASN A 304 19.19 21.28 -25.16
CA ASN A 304 18.18 22.30 -24.85
C ASN A 304 16.97 21.74 -24.07
N ALA A 305 16.08 22.61 -23.59
CA ALA A 305 14.89 22.22 -22.82
C ALA A 305 13.89 21.36 -23.62
N ALA A 306 13.96 21.37 -24.96
CA ALA A 306 13.19 20.47 -25.83
C ALA A 306 13.84 19.08 -25.99
N GLY A 307 15.05 18.88 -25.44
CA GLY A 307 15.80 17.63 -25.53
C GLY A 307 16.51 17.41 -26.87
N LYS A 308 16.70 18.45 -27.70
CA LYS A 308 17.63 18.38 -28.85
C LYS A 308 19.06 18.39 -28.32
N ILE A 309 19.88 17.46 -28.81
CA ILE A 309 21.31 17.38 -28.46
C ILE A 309 22.09 17.79 -29.69
N GLU A 310 23.04 18.68 -29.52
CA GLU A 310 23.79 19.35 -30.59
C GLU A 310 25.25 19.54 -30.19
N ILE A 311 26.12 19.77 -31.16
CA ILE A 311 27.54 20.14 -30.98
C ILE A 311 27.82 21.57 -31.44
N ASP A 312 28.88 22.16 -30.90
CA ASP A 312 29.35 23.51 -31.24
C ASP A 312 30.87 23.59 -31.05
N ASP A 313 31.55 24.53 -31.70
CA ASP A 313 32.96 24.88 -31.42
C ASP A 313 33.10 26.09 -30.48
N VAL A 314 31.98 26.71 -30.13
CA VAL A 314 31.88 27.80 -29.15
C VAL A 314 31.69 27.26 -27.73
N GLU A 315 32.58 27.70 -26.83
CA GLU A 315 32.50 27.41 -25.40
C GLU A 315 31.29 28.09 -24.76
N ALA A 316 30.75 27.51 -23.68
CA ALA A 316 29.67 28.13 -22.94
C ALA A 316 30.15 29.45 -22.31
N ASP A 317 29.46 30.55 -22.59
CA ASP A 317 29.68 31.82 -21.90
C ASP A 317 28.94 31.82 -20.56
N GLU A 318 29.63 32.18 -19.48
CA GLU A 318 29.03 32.34 -18.14
C GLU A 318 28.05 33.53 -18.08
N SER A 319 28.01 34.37 -19.12
CA SER A 319 27.09 35.50 -19.21
C SER A 319 25.68 35.06 -19.64
N ASP A 320 24.87 34.67 -18.65
CA ASP A 320 23.42 34.58 -18.79
C ASP A 320 22.86 35.97 -19.17
N THR A 321 22.53 36.16 -20.45
CA THR A 321 21.92 37.39 -20.98
C THR A 321 20.41 37.45 -20.71
N SER A 322 19.77 36.37 -20.26
CA SER A 322 18.32 36.22 -20.11
C SER A 322 17.79 36.37 -18.67
N GLY A 323 18.67 36.44 -17.67
CA GLY A 323 18.36 36.99 -16.34
C GLY A 323 17.85 35.98 -15.31
N ASN A 324 18.27 34.72 -15.38
CA ASN A 324 17.97 33.67 -14.40
C ASN A 324 19.07 33.59 -13.32
N THR A 325 18.99 34.47 -12.32
CA THR A 325 19.98 34.61 -11.23
C THR A 325 19.96 33.48 -10.18
N SER A 326 19.71 32.23 -10.54
CA SER A 326 19.75 31.09 -9.60
C SER A 326 20.70 29.97 -10.04
N GLY A 327 21.99 30.29 -10.08
CA GLY A 327 23.04 29.36 -9.62
C GLY A 327 23.37 28.11 -10.46
N ILE A 328 22.98 28.03 -11.73
CA ILE A 328 23.42 26.94 -12.62
C ILE A 328 24.21 27.52 -13.81
N LEU A 329 25.53 27.64 -13.62
CA LEU A 329 26.53 28.15 -14.57
C LEU A 329 26.86 27.14 -15.69
N ARG A 330 25.93 26.82 -16.62
CA ARG A 330 26.21 25.88 -17.73
C ARG A 330 25.46 26.14 -19.05
N TYR A 331 25.08 27.38 -19.37
CA TYR A 331 24.30 27.66 -20.60
C TYR A 331 25.15 28.35 -21.66
N ASN A 332 25.06 27.89 -22.91
CA ASN A 332 25.62 28.59 -24.06
C ASN A 332 24.50 29.43 -24.71
N ASP A 333 24.71 30.75 -24.76
CA ASP A 333 24.08 31.67 -25.70
C ASP A 333 25.07 31.86 -26.85
N THR A 334 24.88 31.16 -27.97
CA THR A 334 25.77 31.25 -29.14
C THR A 334 25.75 32.64 -29.79
N GLY A 335 25.00 33.60 -29.23
CA GLY A 335 24.82 34.95 -29.75
C GLY A 335 23.99 34.99 -31.05
N THR A 336 23.55 33.83 -31.54
CA THR A 336 22.83 33.65 -32.82
C THR A 336 21.36 33.30 -32.62
N ASP A 337 20.97 32.77 -31.44
CA ASP A 337 19.58 32.53 -31.07
C ASP A 337 19.31 32.80 -29.59
N THR A 338 18.06 32.62 -29.13
CA THR A 338 17.66 32.84 -27.73
C THR A 338 17.43 31.51 -26.99
N THR A 339 18.04 30.41 -27.45
CA THR A 339 17.76 29.07 -26.91
C THR A 339 18.77 28.70 -25.85
N ASP A 340 18.32 28.57 -24.61
CA ASP A 340 19.18 28.12 -23.52
C ASP A 340 19.60 26.65 -23.71
N ARG A 341 20.91 26.44 -23.82
CA ARG A 341 21.53 25.13 -24.07
C ARG A 341 22.46 24.75 -22.94
N ARG A 342 22.15 23.67 -22.23
CA ARG A 342 23.00 23.16 -21.15
C ARG A 342 24.15 22.32 -21.71
N MET A 343 25.38 22.63 -21.33
CA MET A 343 26.54 21.80 -21.68
C MET A 343 26.52 20.46 -20.89
N ILE A 344 26.78 19.35 -21.58
CA ILE A 344 26.77 17.98 -21.02
C ILE A 344 28.07 17.20 -21.26
N GLY A 345 28.91 17.68 -22.16
CA GLY A 345 30.20 17.08 -22.44
C GLY A 345 31.04 17.94 -23.37
N TRP A 346 32.28 17.53 -23.61
CA TRP A 346 33.21 18.20 -24.51
C TRP A 346 33.95 17.19 -25.36
N PHE A 347 34.55 17.67 -26.45
CA PHE A 347 35.42 16.89 -27.31
C PHE A 347 36.55 17.74 -27.89
N PHE A 348 37.59 17.09 -28.43
CA PHE A 348 38.67 17.79 -29.13
C PHE A 348 38.81 17.29 -30.57
N MET A 349 38.88 18.24 -31.50
CA MET A 349 39.08 17.97 -32.92
C MET A 349 40.57 17.97 -33.24
N ASN A 350 41.05 16.89 -33.85
CA ASN A 350 42.46 16.61 -34.11
C ASN A 350 43.05 17.50 -35.23
N SER A 351 44.36 17.40 -35.42
CA SER A 351 45.12 18.26 -36.34
C SER A 351 45.05 17.83 -37.83
N THR A 352 44.36 16.75 -38.15
CA THR A 352 44.28 16.22 -39.52
C THR A 352 43.09 16.88 -40.20
N GLY A 353 43.31 17.52 -41.36
CA GLY A 353 42.42 18.50 -42.00
C GLY A 353 41.03 18.02 -42.47
N SER A 354 40.34 17.21 -41.69
CA SER A 354 38.98 16.71 -41.91
C SER A 354 38.20 16.56 -40.60
N GLY A 355 38.52 17.33 -39.54
CA GLY A 355 37.66 17.49 -38.36
C GLY A 355 37.34 16.19 -37.63
N GLU A 356 38.33 15.32 -37.42
CA GLU A 356 38.16 14.08 -36.68
C GLU A 356 38.41 14.30 -35.17
N LEU A 357 37.77 13.51 -34.33
CA LEU A 357 38.04 13.42 -32.89
C LEU A 357 39.44 12.85 -32.63
N PHE A 358 40.14 13.39 -31.65
CA PHE A 358 41.39 12.82 -31.14
C PHE A 358 41.09 11.58 -30.27
N ASP A 359 42.00 10.59 -30.27
CA ASP A 359 41.80 9.33 -29.55
C ASP A 359 41.60 9.59 -28.04
N TYR A 360 40.44 9.21 -27.50
CA TYR A 360 40.06 9.26 -26.08
C TYR A 360 39.70 10.64 -25.48
N GLU A 361 39.37 11.64 -26.30
CA GLU A 361 39.09 13.00 -25.82
C GLU A 361 37.61 13.41 -25.85
N VAL A 362 36.65 12.48 -25.65
CA VAL A 362 35.25 12.84 -25.37
C VAL A 362 34.99 12.74 -23.86
N GLY A 363 34.74 13.88 -23.23
CA GLY A 363 34.55 14.02 -21.78
C GLY A 363 33.09 14.25 -21.38
N ASN A 364 32.73 13.79 -20.18
CA ASN A 364 31.44 14.01 -19.55
C ASN A 364 31.50 15.15 -18.55
N LEU A 365 30.45 15.96 -18.47
CA LEU A 365 30.28 16.96 -17.41
C LEU A 365 29.15 16.53 -16.46
N LYS A 366 29.46 16.28 -15.18
CA LYS A 366 28.43 16.02 -14.16
C LYS A 366 28.14 17.24 -13.29
N ASP A 367 26.97 17.21 -12.66
CA ASP A 367 26.56 18.21 -11.67
C ASP A 367 27.50 18.19 -10.45
N GLY A 368 28.36 19.20 -10.35
CA GLY A 368 29.32 19.39 -9.25
C GLY A 368 30.79 19.23 -9.64
N ASP A 369 31.09 18.83 -10.88
CA ASP A 369 32.46 18.54 -11.34
C ASP A 369 33.35 19.79 -11.58
N ILE A 370 32.91 21.00 -11.20
CA ILE A 370 33.66 22.25 -11.45
C ILE A 370 33.73 23.18 -10.22
N ALA A 371 33.44 22.67 -9.01
CA ALA A 371 33.65 23.47 -7.80
C ALA A 371 34.97 23.06 -7.12
N ASN A 372 36.03 23.80 -7.41
CA ASN A 372 37.24 23.78 -6.60
C ASN A 372 36.88 24.26 -5.19
N ALA A 373 36.88 23.36 -4.22
CA ALA A 373 36.37 23.60 -2.86
C ALA A 373 37.50 23.51 -1.85
N VAL A 374 37.66 24.57 -1.07
CA VAL A 374 38.63 24.62 0.03
C VAL A 374 37.85 24.49 1.33
N THR A 375 38.08 23.41 2.06
CA THR A 375 37.39 23.15 3.33
C THR A 375 38.41 23.14 4.47
N ARG A 376 38.16 23.98 5.48
CA ARG A 376 38.91 23.98 6.74
C ARG A 376 37.96 23.59 7.87
N THR A 377 38.46 22.77 8.80
CA THR A 377 37.67 22.23 9.92
C THR A 377 37.89 22.98 11.23
N ASP A 378 38.78 23.97 11.28
CA ASP A 378 39.05 24.80 12.46
C ASP A 378 38.76 26.29 12.22
N SER A 379 38.52 27.01 13.32
CA SER A 379 38.15 28.44 13.35
C SER A 379 39.19 29.33 14.09
N THR A 380 40.35 28.76 14.42
CA THR A 380 41.42 29.42 15.19
C THR A 380 42.55 29.90 14.29
N ASN A 381 43.07 31.11 14.55
CA ASN A 381 44.21 31.67 13.81
C ASN A 381 45.52 30.92 14.14
N ASP A 382 46.27 30.46 13.12
CA ASP A 382 47.61 29.89 13.32
C ASP A 382 48.64 31.01 13.56
N THR A 383 49.58 30.77 14.48
CA THR A 383 50.72 31.66 14.75
C THR A 383 51.96 31.08 14.08
N ILE A 384 52.59 31.82 13.16
CA ILE A 384 53.88 31.43 12.56
C ILE A 384 54.99 31.87 13.52
N ASP A 385 55.70 30.93 14.13
CA ASP A 385 56.81 31.21 15.04
C ASP A 385 57.94 30.19 14.87
N ASP A 386 58.84 30.39 13.88
CA ASP A 386 60.26 30.02 14.04
C ASP A 386 61.16 30.58 12.91
N THR A 387 62.41 30.81 13.30
CA THR A 387 63.67 30.93 12.54
C THR A 387 64.12 29.66 11.78
N VAL A 388 63.32 28.58 11.75
CA VAL A 388 63.59 27.33 11.01
C VAL A 388 62.31 26.87 10.28
N TYR A 389 62.44 26.25 9.11
CA TYR A 389 61.31 25.71 8.34
C TYR A 389 60.42 24.76 9.18
N GLY A 390 59.15 25.13 9.40
CA GLY A 390 58.14 24.36 10.14
C GLY A 390 56.79 24.24 9.39
N THR A 391 55.90 23.37 9.89
CA THR A 391 54.55 23.14 9.34
C THR A 391 53.54 24.12 9.95
N ASP A 392 53.28 25.25 9.29
CA ASP A 392 52.58 26.39 9.91
C ASP A 392 51.09 26.55 9.51
N LEU A 393 50.58 25.66 8.65
CA LEU A 393 49.18 25.59 8.22
C LEU A 393 48.67 24.14 8.35
N THR A 394 48.27 23.73 9.55
CA THR A 394 47.64 22.42 9.76
C THR A 394 46.15 22.46 9.37
N ASN A 395 45.60 21.33 8.88
CA ASN A 395 44.17 21.11 8.61
C ASN A 395 43.49 21.88 7.44
N THR A 396 44.24 22.31 6.42
CA THR A 396 43.60 22.78 5.16
C THR A 396 43.42 21.62 4.20
N THR A 397 42.19 21.34 3.78
CA THR A 397 41.95 20.40 2.68
C THR A 397 41.48 21.17 1.46
N ILE A 398 42.15 20.95 0.33
CA ILE A 398 41.79 21.54 -0.96
C ILE A 398 41.35 20.41 -1.86
N HIS A 399 40.10 20.49 -2.30
CA HIS A 399 39.57 19.65 -3.37
C HIS A 399 39.65 20.47 -4.63
N PHE A 400 40.43 20.02 -5.60
CA PHE A 400 40.46 20.64 -6.91
C PHE A 400 40.14 19.60 -7.98
N TYR A 401 39.36 20.03 -8.97
CA TYR A 401 39.08 19.34 -10.20
C TYR A 401 39.87 20.08 -11.27
N SER A 402 40.78 19.38 -11.96
CA SER A 402 41.40 19.91 -13.15
C SER A 402 40.56 19.49 -14.35
N SER A 403 40.51 20.35 -15.38
CA SER A 403 39.94 20.00 -16.69
C SER A 403 40.77 18.97 -17.48
N GLY A 404 41.83 18.39 -16.88
CA GLY A 404 42.79 17.53 -17.57
C GLY A 404 43.74 18.28 -18.52
N ARG A 405 43.65 19.62 -18.57
CA ARG A 405 44.58 20.50 -19.28
C ARG A 405 45.56 21.14 -18.29
N GLY A 406 46.77 21.40 -18.76
CA GLY A 406 47.91 21.78 -17.95
C GLY A 406 47.72 23.06 -17.11
N ILE A 407 48.53 23.11 -16.05
CA ILE A 407 48.78 24.26 -15.16
C ILE A 407 47.53 24.83 -14.47
N VAL A 408 47.21 24.31 -13.28
CA VAL A 408 46.29 24.97 -12.33
C VAL A 408 47.09 25.92 -11.45
N GLU A 409 46.82 27.23 -11.54
CA GLU A 409 47.40 28.23 -10.63
C GLU A 409 46.51 28.38 -9.39
N ILE A 410 47.03 27.92 -8.24
CA ILE A 410 46.38 28.08 -6.94
C ILE A 410 46.89 29.36 -6.30
N ASN A 411 46.01 30.35 -6.19
CA ASN A 411 46.29 31.60 -5.50
C ASN A 411 45.81 31.52 -4.04
N CYS A 412 46.76 31.45 -3.11
CA CYS A 412 46.46 31.52 -1.69
C CYS A 412 46.61 32.97 -1.20
N LEU A 413 45.50 33.60 -0.80
CA LEU A 413 45.57 34.92 -0.19
C LEU A 413 45.84 34.76 1.31
N ILE A 414 47.04 35.17 1.75
CA ILE A 414 47.44 35.18 3.16
C ILE A 414 47.55 36.64 3.62
N LYS A 415 46.51 37.15 4.29
CA LYS A 415 46.57 38.51 4.85
C LYS A 415 47.36 38.54 6.15
N PHE A 416 48.49 39.24 6.13
CA PHE A 416 49.30 39.52 7.33
C PHE A 416 48.78 40.79 8.04
N SER A 417 47.97 40.57 9.08
CA SER A 417 47.31 41.57 9.94
C SER A 417 46.35 42.56 9.25
N ASN A 418 45.48 43.12 10.08
CA ASN A 418 44.30 43.91 9.76
C ASN A 418 44.61 45.29 9.15
N VAL A 419 45.90 45.63 8.95
CA VAL A 419 46.36 47.01 8.68
C VAL A 419 47.10 47.17 7.35
N ASN A 420 47.31 46.11 6.57
CA ASN A 420 47.91 46.23 5.23
C ASN A 420 46.83 46.25 4.14
N THR A 421 46.56 47.43 3.59
CA THR A 421 45.69 47.66 2.42
C THR A 421 46.26 47.13 1.10
N ALA A 422 47.50 46.61 1.09
CA ALA A 422 48.07 45.87 -0.02
C ALA A 422 48.17 44.38 0.38
N GLY A 423 47.19 43.58 -0.06
CA GLY A 423 47.16 42.14 0.17
C GLY A 423 48.45 41.50 -0.32
N ARG A 424 49.08 40.68 0.54
CA ARG A 424 50.27 39.90 0.17
C ARG A 424 49.78 38.52 -0.28
N GLU A 425 50.19 38.11 -1.48
CA GLU A 425 49.74 36.87 -2.11
C GLU A 425 50.81 35.79 -2.00
N VAL A 426 50.38 34.56 -1.69
CA VAL A 426 51.21 33.35 -1.83
C VAL A 426 50.67 32.57 -3.02
N ARG A 427 51.51 32.34 -4.03
CA ARG A 427 51.09 31.65 -5.26
C ARG A 427 51.71 30.26 -5.31
N ALA A 428 50.90 29.26 -5.61
CA ALA A 428 51.35 27.91 -5.90
C ALA A 428 50.85 27.48 -7.28
N ARG A 429 51.70 26.84 -8.07
CA ARG A 429 51.34 26.31 -9.39
C ARG A 429 51.36 24.79 -9.29
N ILE A 430 50.22 24.14 -9.55
CA ILE A 430 50.10 22.69 -9.60
C ILE A 430 49.86 22.31 -11.06
N ASN A 431 50.65 21.37 -11.57
CA ASN A 431 50.49 20.91 -12.94
C ASN A 431 49.86 19.53 -12.94
N ASP A 432 48.76 19.36 -13.67
CA ASP A 432 48.15 18.06 -13.92
C ASP A 432 48.38 17.66 -15.38
N GLY A 433 48.81 16.42 -15.62
CA GLY A 433 49.00 15.85 -16.96
C GLY A 433 50.43 15.38 -17.30
N ALA A 434 50.50 14.25 -18.02
CA ALA A 434 51.74 13.59 -18.44
C ALA A 434 52.44 14.23 -19.67
N GLY A 435 52.09 15.47 -20.02
CA GLY A 435 52.41 16.08 -21.32
C GLY A 435 53.25 17.36 -21.28
N ILE A 436 53.94 17.69 -20.18
CA ILE A 436 54.81 18.87 -20.17
C ILE A 436 56.07 18.58 -21.00
N ALA A 437 56.23 19.31 -22.11
CA ALA A 437 57.50 19.32 -22.82
C ALA A 437 58.62 19.69 -21.82
N THR A 438 59.67 18.87 -21.74
CA THR A 438 60.81 19.08 -20.81
C THR A 438 61.42 20.49 -20.86
N SER A 439 61.17 21.26 -21.92
CA SER A 439 61.50 22.68 -22.04
C SER A 439 60.76 23.61 -21.07
N GLU A 440 59.57 23.22 -20.58
CA GLU A 440 58.76 24.00 -19.63
C GLU A 440 58.94 23.57 -18.16
N ALA A 441 59.67 22.48 -17.91
CA ALA A 441 60.13 22.05 -16.58
C ALA A 441 61.42 22.78 -16.13
N SER A 442 61.74 23.91 -16.75
CA SER A 442 63.01 24.59 -16.53
C SER A 442 62.94 25.54 -15.34
N ILE A 443 63.71 25.21 -14.31
CA ILE A 443 64.22 26.08 -13.25
C ILE A 443 64.48 27.50 -13.80
N ILE A 444 63.66 28.48 -13.42
CA ILE A 444 63.99 29.90 -13.62
C ILE A 444 64.59 30.42 -12.31
N VAL A 445 65.92 30.50 -12.31
CA VAL A 445 66.72 31.22 -11.31
C VAL A 445 66.56 32.73 -11.53
N HIS A 446 66.29 33.44 -10.42
CA HIS A 446 66.55 34.85 -10.11
C HIS A 446 66.48 35.89 -11.25
N ALA A 447 65.58 36.88 -11.07
CA ALA A 447 65.88 38.27 -11.43
C ALA A 447 65.31 39.26 -10.41
N THR A 448 66.17 40.21 -10.05
CA THR A 448 66.10 41.22 -8.99
C THR A 448 65.18 42.41 -9.30
N GLY A 449 64.37 42.81 -8.31
CA GLY A 449 63.86 44.18 -8.17
C GLY A 449 62.50 44.29 -7.50
N GLY A 450 62.47 44.65 -6.20
CA GLY A 450 61.28 45.23 -5.56
C GLY A 450 60.29 44.27 -4.87
N ASN A 451 60.69 43.75 -3.71
CA ASN A 451 59.87 43.25 -2.58
C ASN A 451 58.82 42.15 -2.81
N PHE A 452 59.36 40.93 -2.84
CA PHE A 452 58.84 39.61 -2.44
C PHE A 452 58.19 38.76 -3.56
N SER A 453 58.89 37.68 -3.91
CA SER A 453 58.44 36.61 -4.81
C SER A 453 58.48 35.28 -4.03
N ILE A 454 57.42 34.48 -4.14
CA ILE A 454 57.34 33.13 -3.60
C ILE A 454 57.39 32.17 -4.79
N THR A 455 58.38 31.28 -4.82
CA THR A 455 58.50 30.23 -5.85
C THR A 455 57.88 28.95 -5.31
N PRO A 456 56.80 28.42 -5.91
CA PRO A 456 56.30 27.11 -5.51
C PRO A 456 57.31 26.02 -5.86
N VAL A 457 57.68 25.20 -4.87
CA VAL A 457 58.70 24.13 -4.99
C VAL A 457 58.04 22.76 -5.05
N HIS A 458 56.95 22.62 -5.81
CA HIS A 458 56.23 21.36 -5.86
C HIS A 458 55.78 21.03 -7.29
N SER A 459 56.43 20.03 -7.89
CA SER A 459 56.12 19.49 -9.21
C SER A 459 55.93 17.98 -9.05
N GLU A 460 54.72 17.56 -8.70
CA GLU A 460 54.32 16.16 -8.73
C GLU A 460 53.04 16.01 -9.56
N VAL A 461 52.90 14.85 -10.18
CA VAL A 461 51.69 14.46 -10.91
C VAL A 461 50.74 13.83 -9.89
N TYR A 462 49.53 14.39 -9.78
CA TYR A 462 48.50 13.89 -8.89
C TYR A 462 47.40 13.19 -9.70
N ALA A 463 46.91 12.07 -9.20
CA ALA A 463 45.68 11.49 -9.74
C ALA A 463 44.48 12.36 -9.32
N GLN A 464 43.44 12.39 -10.15
CA GLN A 464 42.17 13.06 -9.82
C GLN A 464 41.68 12.62 -8.41
N GLY A 465 41.39 13.58 -7.52
CA GLY A 465 40.93 13.30 -6.16
C GLY A 465 41.44 14.28 -5.09
N THR A 466 41.28 13.92 -3.82
CA THR A 466 41.74 14.73 -2.69
C THR A 466 43.25 14.60 -2.51
N THR A 467 43.96 15.73 -2.63
CA THR A 467 45.40 15.82 -2.35
C THR A 467 45.63 16.80 -1.20
N THR A 468 46.49 16.41 -0.24
CA THR A 468 46.88 17.28 0.87
C THR A 468 48.33 17.71 0.68
N PHE A 469 48.59 19.02 0.67
CA PHE A 469 49.95 19.56 0.63
C PHE A 469 50.21 20.51 1.80
N PHE A 470 51.48 20.61 2.19
CA PHE A 470 51.93 21.53 3.22
C PHE A 470 52.44 22.82 2.57
N VAL A 471 52.00 23.97 3.07
CA VAL A 471 52.55 25.28 2.70
C VAL A 471 53.44 25.76 3.83
N ALA A 472 54.73 25.97 3.55
CA ALA A 472 55.70 26.52 4.49
C ALA A 472 56.12 27.93 4.05
N SER A 473 56.31 28.86 5.00
CA SER A 473 56.76 30.23 4.70
C SER A 473 57.74 30.71 5.77
N VAL A 474 58.67 31.59 5.40
CA VAL A 474 59.64 32.19 6.34
C VAL A 474 59.45 33.70 6.38
N VAL A 475 59.37 34.28 7.58
CA VAL A 475 59.32 35.73 7.79
C VAL A 475 60.68 36.20 8.32
N ASN A 476 61.36 37.07 7.56
CA ASN A 476 62.76 37.43 7.84
C ASN A 476 62.97 38.32 9.09
N ALA A 477 61.91 38.82 9.74
CA ALA A 477 61.93 39.40 11.10
C ALA A 477 60.51 39.71 11.64
N GLY A 478 60.23 39.37 12.91
CA GLY A 478 59.01 39.70 13.67
C GLY A 478 57.88 38.64 13.60
N ASN A 479 56.89 38.74 14.49
CA ASN A 479 55.70 37.88 14.51
C ASN A 479 54.66 38.36 13.48
N ALA A 480 54.09 37.44 12.70
CA ALA A 480 53.02 37.76 11.76
C ALA A 480 51.79 36.87 11.98
N THR A 481 50.62 37.48 12.15
CA THR A 481 49.34 36.78 12.33
C THR A 481 48.63 36.68 10.99
N VAL A 482 48.26 35.47 10.58
CA VAL A 482 47.46 35.25 9.38
C VAL A 482 45.98 35.32 9.76
N ALA A 483 45.28 36.36 9.28
CA ALA A 483 43.92 36.66 9.72
C ALA A 483 42.81 36.27 8.72
N ASP A 484 43.15 36.14 7.43
CA ASP A 484 42.26 35.64 6.37
C ASP A 484 43.07 34.67 5.52
N LYS A 485 42.55 33.45 5.33
CA LYS A 485 43.17 32.35 4.56
C LYS A 485 42.21 31.85 3.49
N THR A 486 41.67 32.76 2.68
CA THR A 486 40.85 32.39 1.54
C THR A 486 41.77 31.95 0.40
N ILE A 487 41.58 30.73 -0.08
CA ILE A 487 42.27 30.22 -1.27
C ILE A 487 41.33 30.39 -2.43
N SER A 488 41.73 31.19 -3.42
CA SER A 488 41.01 31.36 -4.68
C SER A 488 41.73 30.55 -5.73
N ILE A 489 41.02 29.61 -6.36
CA ILE A 489 41.57 28.78 -7.43
C ILE A 489 41.08 29.37 -8.74
N THR A 490 42.00 29.68 -9.64
CA THR A 490 41.69 30.24 -10.95
C THR A 490 42.32 29.31 -11.98
N GLU A 491 41.50 28.64 -12.78
CA GLU A 491 41.97 28.03 -14.03
C GLU A 491 42.07 29.16 -15.07
N ASN A 492 43.14 29.19 -15.85
CA ASN A 492 43.30 30.10 -16.99
C ASN A 492 43.16 29.34 -18.29
#